data_AF-A0AA96XD45-F1
#
_entry.id   AF-A0AA96XD45-F1
#
_cell.length_a   1.000
_cell.length_b   1.000
_cell.length_c   1.000
_cell.angle_alpha   90.00
_cell.angle_beta   90.00
_cell.angle_gamma   90.00
#
_symmetry.space_group_name_H-M   'P 1'
#
loop_
_entity.id
_entity.type
_entity.pdbx_description
1 polymer ?
#
loop_
_entity_poly.entity_id
_entity_poly.type
_entity_poly.pdbx_seq_one_letter_code
_entity_poly.pdbx_strand_id
1 'polypeptide(L)'
;MAFYRDTFSRISLPMVRAQLKPARFREARSIWLEKFGFTVEVNLARVPSPTSYGGERVFFKCPRLSCGSLVNVLGCAMWIGWGCTKCLRWRGRNRRRIVTPPPLPWTMETGRCPTGQVEDP
;
A
#
# COMPACT_ATOMS: atom_id res chain seq x y z
N MET A 1 -14.24 2.74 -17.10
CA MET A 1 -13.01 3.39 -17.59
C MET A 1 -11.89 3.17 -16.57
N ALA A 2 -10.73 2.68 -16.98
CA ALA A 2 -9.58 2.46 -16.09
C ALA A 2 -8.47 3.46 -16.44
N PHE A 3 -7.91 4.13 -15.44
CA PHE A 3 -6.80 5.08 -15.65
C PHE A 3 -5.47 4.32 -15.75
N TYR A 4 -4.72 4.60 -16.82
CA TYR A 4 -3.34 4.14 -17.00
C TYR A 4 -2.37 5.07 -16.26
N ARG A 5 -1.24 4.52 -15.81
CA ARG A 5 -0.29 5.15 -14.86
C ARG A 5 0.16 6.56 -15.26
N ASP A 6 0.21 6.84 -16.55
CA ASP A 6 0.73 8.10 -17.09
C ASP A 6 -0.29 9.24 -16.96
N THR A 7 -1.55 8.90 -16.70
CA THR A 7 -2.67 9.86 -16.55
C THR A 7 -2.98 10.22 -15.10
N PHE A 8 -2.28 9.62 -14.12
CA PHE A 8 -2.54 9.90 -12.71
C PHE A 8 -1.27 9.94 -11.84
N SER A 9 -1.23 10.92 -10.94
CA SER A 9 -0.19 11.02 -9.92
C SER A 9 -0.51 10.09 -8.77
N ARG A 10 0.51 9.49 -8.16
CA ARG A 10 0.35 8.62 -6.98
C ARG A 10 1.18 9.14 -5.83
N ILE A 11 0.57 9.21 -4.67
CA ILE A 11 1.22 9.51 -3.41
C ILE A 11 1.03 8.32 -2.49
N SER A 12 2.14 7.78 -1.98
CA SER A 12 2.13 6.67 -1.04
C SER A 12 2.62 7.13 0.33
N LEU A 13 2.17 6.47 1.40
CA LEU A 13 2.63 6.77 2.75
C LEU A 13 4.16 6.76 2.91
N PRO A 14 4.92 5.82 2.31
CA PRO A 14 6.38 5.88 2.34
C PRO A 14 6.95 7.17 1.73
N MET A 15 6.37 7.69 0.65
CA MET A 15 6.81 8.95 0.05
C MET A 15 6.57 10.13 0.99
N VAL A 16 5.42 10.17 1.65
CA VAL A 16 5.11 11.23 2.64
C VAL A 16 6.05 11.14 3.83
N ARG A 17 6.34 9.93 4.32
CA ARG A 17 7.31 9.69 5.40
C ARG A 17 8.73 10.11 5.04
N ALA A 18 9.12 9.98 3.78
CA ALA A 18 10.44 10.40 3.31
C ALA A 18 10.56 11.94 3.22
N GLN A 19 9.45 12.64 2.97
CA GLN A 19 9.44 14.10 2.85
C GLN A 19 9.28 14.83 4.19
N LEU A 20 8.69 14.17 5.20
CA LEU A 20 8.46 14.76 6.52
C LEU A 20 9.47 14.23 7.55
N LYS A 21 9.92 15.11 8.45
CA LYS A 21 10.70 14.69 9.62
C LYS A 21 9.89 13.64 10.42
N PRO A 22 10.52 12.55 10.92
CA PRO A 22 9.80 11.47 11.60
C PRO A 22 8.96 11.90 12.81
N ALA A 23 9.40 12.92 13.56
CA ALA A 23 8.64 13.49 14.67
C ALA A 23 7.35 14.18 14.19
N ARG A 24 7.46 15.03 13.16
CA ARG A 24 6.31 15.72 12.56
C ARG A 24 5.31 14.74 11.95
N PHE A 25 5.78 13.67 11.31
CA PHE A 25 4.87 12.63 10.80
C PHE A 25 4.14 11.88 11.92
N ARG A 26 4.79 11.68 13.08
CA ARG A 26 4.17 11.05 14.25
C ARG A 26 3.09 11.92 14.89
N GLU A 27 3.17 13.23 14.78
CA GLU A 27 2.16 14.16 15.31
C GLU A 27 1.09 14.52 14.27
N ALA A 28 1.39 14.38 12.99
CA ALA A 28 0.48 14.70 11.90
C ALA A 28 -0.81 13.87 11.98
N ARG A 29 -1.95 14.57 12.03
CA ARG A 29 -3.31 14.00 11.91
C ARG A 29 -3.87 14.14 10.50
N SER A 30 -3.42 15.15 9.77
CA SER A 30 -3.78 15.39 8.38
C SER A 30 -2.55 15.87 7.60
N ILE A 31 -2.63 15.75 6.27
CA ILE A 31 -1.63 16.28 5.35
C ILE A 31 -2.33 16.98 4.19
N TRP A 32 -1.70 18.04 3.70
CA TRP A 32 -2.14 18.74 2.49
C TRP A 32 -1.50 18.11 1.27
N LEU A 33 -2.33 17.74 0.29
CA LEU A 33 -1.89 17.20 -0.99
C LEU A 33 -2.34 18.13 -2.11
N GLU A 34 -1.42 18.47 -3.01
CA GLU A 34 -1.69 19.29 -4.18
C GLU A 34 -1.15 18.61 -5.44
N LYS A 35 -2.00 18.48 -6.46
CA LYS A 35 -1.58 18.04 -7.80
C LYS A 35 -2.64 18.37 -8.84
N PHE A 36 -2.22 18.74 -10.05
CA PHE A 36 -3.11 19.00 -11.19
C PHE A 36 -4.18 20.06 -10.87
N GLY A 37 -3.87 21.05 -10.04
CA GLY A 37 -4.81 22.07 -9.57
C GLY A 37 -5.80 21.60 -8.50
N PHE A 38 -5.73 20.33 -8.07
CA PHE A 38 -6.55 19.82 -6.96
C PHE A 38 -5.77 19.83 -5.65
N THR A 39 -6.28 20.59 -4.70
CA THR A 39 -5.80 20.63 -3.32
C THR A 39 -6.77 19.91 -2.41
N VAL A 40 -6.27 19.05 -1.52
CA VAL A 40 -7.10 18.35 -0.54
C VAL A 40 -6.35 18.14 0.77
N GLU A 41 -7.06 18.31 1.88
CA GLU A 41 -6.60 17.87 3.18
C GLU A 41 -6.99 16.40 3.40
N VAL A 42 -5.99 15.55 3.58
CA VAL A 42 -6.17 14.11 3.79
C VAL A 42 -5.90 13.77 5.24
N ASN A 43 -6.89 13.17 5.90
CA ASN A 43 -6.74 12.66 7.25
C ASN A 43 -5.92 11.36 7.29
N LEU A 44 -5.07 11.24 8.30
CA LEU A 44 -4.30 10.04 8.63
C LEU A 44 -5.03 9.27 9.74
N ALA A 45 -5.41 8.04 9.43
CA ALA A 45 -5.98 7.12 10.41
C ALA A 45 -4.86 6.26 11.01
N ARG A 46 -4.89 6.10 12.34
CA ARG A 46 -4.00 5.20 13.07
C ARG A 46 -4.82 4.02 13.56
N VAL A 47 -4.37 2.82 13.24
CA VAL A 47 -5.02 1.58 13.62
C VAL A 47 -4.03 0.77 14.45
N PRO A 48 -4.41 0.29 15.64
CA PRO A 48 -3.53 -0.57 16.43
C PRO A 48 -3.17 -1.82 15.62
N SER A 49 -1.89 -2.15 15.57
CA SER A 49 -1.37 -3.29 14.83
C SER A 49 -0.27 -3.95 15.65
N PRO A 50 -0.55 -5.11 16.28
CA PRO A 50 0.38 -5.76 17.20
C PRO A 50 1.67 -6.24 16.50
N THR A 51 1.64 -6.44 15.18
CA THR A 51 2.77 -6.89 14.38
C THR A 51 3.58 -5.75 13.75
N SER A 52 3.17 -4.49 13.96
CA SER A 52 3.86 -3.33 13.38
C SER A 52 4.80 -2.68 14.38
N TYR A 53 5.97 -2.26 13.92
CA TYR A 53 6.94 -1.52 14.74
C TYR A 53 6.29 -0.24 15.29
N GLY A 54 6.24 -0.10 16.61
CA GLY A 54 5.56 1.00 17.31
C GLY A 54 4.07 0.77 17.59
N GLY A 55 3.54 -0.44 17.38
CA GLY A 55 2.19 -0.85 17.79
C GLY A 55 1.03 -0.26 16.97
N GLU A 56 1.33 0.62 16.01
CA GLU A 56 0.33 1.31 15.19
C GLU A 56 0.67 1.24 13.70
N ARG A 57 -0.38 1.17 12.88
CA ARG A 57 -0.31 1.33 11.43
C ARG A 57 -1.04 2.59 11.02
N VAL A 58 -0.38 3.39 10.19
CA VAL A 58 -0.95 4.64 9.64
C VAL A 58 -1.51 4.35 8.25
N PHE A 59 -2.68 4.91 7.95
CA PHE A 59 -3.36 4.84 6.65
C PHE A 59 -3.83 6.24 6.24
N PHE A 60 -3.93 6.51 4.94
CA PHE A 60 -4.73 7.63 4.45
C PHE A 60 -6.22 7.29 4.54
N LYS A 61 -7.03 8.23 4.98
CA LYS A 61 -8.48 8.17 4.78
C LYS A 61 -8.78 8.73 3.38
N CYS A 62 -9.50 7.96 2.58
CA CYS A 62 -9.93 8.42 1.25
C CYS A 62 -10.69 9.75 1.38
N PRO A 63 -10.31 10.81 0.64
CA PRO A 63 -10.94 12.12 0.76
C PRO A 63 -12.36 12.16 0.16
N ARG A 64 -12.77 11.15 -0.60
CA ARG A 64 -14.14 11.05 -1.09
C ARG A 64 -15.09 10.70 0.06
N LEU A 65 -16.05 11.58 0.30
CA LEU A 65 -17.07 11.49 1.34
C LEU A 65 -17.76 10.12 1.39
N SER A 66 -18.15 9.58 0.24
CA SER A 66 -18.85 8.28 0.14
C SER A 66 -17.97 7.05 0.34
N CYS A 67 -16.63 7.20 0.40
CA CYS A 67 -15.72 6.07 0.42
C CYS A 67 -15.16 5.76 1.80
N GLY A 68 -14.59 6.76 2.49
CA GLY A 68 -14.01 6.61 3.83
C GLY A 68 -12.91 5.54 3.99
N SER A 69 -12.49 4.88 2.91
CA SER A 69 -11.63 3.70 2.96
C SER A 69 -10.21 4.07 3.42
N LEU A 70 -9.63 3.21 4.26
CA LEU A 70 -8.25 3.32 4.70
C LEU A 70 -7.32 2.73 3.65
N VAL A 71 -6.39 3.53 3.15
CA VAL A 71 -5.51 3.14 2.03
C VAL A 71 -4.08 3.63 2.24
N ASN A 72 -3.12 2.88 1.71
CA ASN A 72 -1.70 3.27 1.76
C ASN A 72 -1.28 4.20 0.61
N VAL A 73 -2.11 4.25 -0.43
CA VAL A 73 -1.82 4.96 -1.68
C VAL A 73 -3.07 5.73 -2.09
N LEU A 74 -2.87 7.03 -2.27
CA LEU A 74 -3.81 7.92 -2.94
C LEU A 74 -3.27 8.30 -4.30
N GLY A 75 -4.16 8.79 -5.14
CA GLY A 75 -3.79 9.28 -6.44
C GLY A 75 -4.74 10.34 -6.90
N CYS A 76 -4.22 11.15 -7.80
CA CYS A 76 -4.90 12.31 -8.36
C CYS A 76 -4.93 12.15 -9.88
N ALA A 77 -6.13 12.21 -10.45
CA ALA A 77 -6.33 12.21 -11.90
C ALA A 77 -6.74 13.63 -12.34
N MET A 78 -6.17 14.11 -13.44
CA MET A 78 -6.25 15.51 -13.89
C MET A 78 -7.66 16.08 -14.08
N TRP A 79 -8.68 15.23 -14.27
CA TRP A 79 -10.07 15.65 -14.49
C TRP A 79 -11.03 15.22 -13.38
N ILE A 80 -10.52 14.55 -12.35
CA ILE A 80 -11.35 13.89 -11.33
C ILE A 80 -10.90 14.25 -9.91
N GLY A 81 -9.64 14.64 -9.75
CA GLY A 81 -9.04 14.94 -8.46
C GLY A 81 -8.62 13.71 -7.68
N TRP A 82 -8.59 13.86 -6.35
CA TRP A 82 -8.03 12.88 -5.43
C TRP A 82 -9.00 11.73 -5.11
N GLY A 83 -8.45 10.53 -4.99
CA GLY A 83 -9.21 9.36 -4.57
C GLY A 83 -8.33 8.16 -4.28
N CYS A 84 -8.96 7.08 -3.81
CA CYS A 84 -8.30 5.80 -3.61
C CYS A 84 -8.45 4.89 -4.84
N THR A 85 -7.77 3.73 -4.82
CA THR A 85 -7.85 2.72 -5.89
C THR A 85 -9.28 2.28 -6.21
N LYS A 86 -10.18 2.18 -5.21
CA LYS A 86 -11.58 1.81 -5.44
C LYS A 86 -12.35 2.91 -6.17
N CYS A 87 -12.17 4.17 -5.76
CA CYS A 87 -12.86 5.31 -6.32
C CYS A 87 -12.42 5.64 -7.75
N LEU A 88 -11.12 5.53 -8.01
CA LEU A 88 -10.53 5.88 -9.29
C LEU A 88 -10.33 4.67 -10.20
N ARG A 89 -10.53 3.45 -9.69
CA ARG A 89 -10.38 2.18 -10.43
C ARG A 89 -9.08 2.11 -11.24
N TRP A 90 -8.01 2.76 -10.79
CA TRP A 90 -6.72 2.65 -11.45
C TRP A 90 -6.18 1.23 -11.23
N ARG A 91 -5.52 0.67 -12.23
CA ARG A 91 -4.86 -0.62 -12.07
C ARG A 91 -3.45 -0.38 -11.51
N GLY A 92 -3.14 -1.03 -10.39
CA GLY A 92 -1.75 -1.20 -9.98
C GLY A 92 -0.99 -1.91 -11.10
N ARG A 93 0.30 -1.57 -11.27
CA ARG A 93 1.22 -2.14 -12.27
C ARG A 93 0.81 -3.60 -12.55
N ASN A 94 0.60 -3.95 -13.83
CA ASN A 94 0.37 -5.32 -14.27
C ASN A 94 1.18 -6.24 -13.36
N ARG A 95 0.55 -6.90 -12.39
CA ARG A 95 1.14 -8.09 -11.81
C ARG A 95 1.13 -9.00 -13.02
N ARG A 96 2.25 -9.08 -13.75
CA ARG A 96 2.49 -10.27 -14.57
C ARG A 96 2.19 -11.39 -13.59
N ARG A 97 1.13 -12.16 -13.86
CA ARG A 97 0.88 -13.38 -13.12
C ARG A 97 2.23 -14.08 -13.17
N ILE A 98 2.87 -14.31 -12.02
CA ILE A 98 4.01 -15.22 -12.00
C ILE A 98 3.35 -16.53 -12.39
N VAL A 99 3.40 -16.85 -13.68
CA VAL A 99 3.13 -18.18 -14.14
C VAL A 99 4.33 -18.91 -13.62
N THR A 100 4.18 -19.56 -12.46
CA THR A 100 5.17 -20.52 -12.01
C THR A 100 5.33 -21.46 -13.21
N PRO A 101 6.52 -21.57 -13.82
CA PRO A 101 6.73 -22.58 -14.84
C PRO A 101 6.36 -23.93 -14.21
N PRO A 102 5.80 -24.88 -14.99
CA PRO A 102 5.57 -26.22 -14.48
C PRO A 102 6.87 -26.73 -13.83
N PRO A 103 6.79 -27.48 -12.73
CA PRO A 103 7.97 -28.03 -12.09
C PRO A 103 8.83 -28.71 -13.16
N LEU A 104 10.12 -28.36 -13.17
CA LEU A 104 11.07 -29.00 -14.08
C LEU A 104 11.02 -30.50 -13.80
N PRO A 105 11.13 -31.37 -14.83
CA PRO A 105 10.83 -32.80 -14.70
C PRO A 105 11.68 -33.54 -13.65
N TRP A 106 12.77 -32.94 -13.17
CA TRP A 106 13.65 -33.47 -12.12
C TRP A 106 13.32 -32.99 -10.71
N THR A 107 12.24 -32.24 -10.48
CA THR A 107 11.80 -31.83 -9.12
C THR A 107 10.81 -32.80 -8.48
N MET A 108 10.64 -33.99 -9.04
CA MET A 108 9.95 -35.07 -8.36
C MET A 108 10.93 -35.80 -7.42
N GLU A 109 10.63 -35.71 -6.13
CA GLU A 109 10.98 -36.66 -5.07
C GLU A 109 12.46 -36.82 -4.70
N THR A 110 12.85 -36.10 -3.64
CA THR A 110 13.34 -36.74 -2.41
C THR A 110 12.67 -35.98 -1.26
N GLY A 111 11.70 -36.56 -0.54
CA GLY A 111 11.96 -37.63 0.40
C GLY A 111 12.42 -37.04 1.74
N ARG A 112 11.48 -36.91 2.69
CA ARG A 112 11.68 -36.75 4.15
C ARG A 112 12.18 -35.38 4.67
N CYS A 113 11.28 -34.66 5.34
CA CYS A 113 11.63 -33.97 6.60
C CYS A 113 11.01 -34.75 7.76
N PRO A 114 11.78 -35.50 8.57
CA PRO A 114 11.37 -35.76 9.93
C PRO A 114 11.78 -34.55 10.78
N THR A 115 10.76 -33.98 11.39
CA THR A 115 10.79 -33.27 12.68
C THR A 115 11.89 -33.76 13.61
N GLY A 116 12.57 -32.82 14.27
CA GLY A 116 13.69 -33.11 15.16
C GLY A 116 13.34 -33.97 16.37
N GLN A 117 14.35 -34.65 16.88
CA GLN A 117 14.58 -34.87 18.31
C GLN A 117 16.09 -34.81 18.57
N VAL A 118 16.45 -34.14 19.65
CA VAL A 118 17.76 -34.10 20.29
C VAL A 118 17.68 -35.06 21.45
N GLU A 119 18.53 -36.10 21.53
CA GLU A 119 19.06 -36.67 22.77
C GLU A 119 20.45 -37.29 22.48
N ASP A 120 21.49 -36.70 23.09
CA ASP A 120 22.84 -37.24 23.38
C ASP A 120 22.78 -38.15 24.63
N PRO A 121 23.84 -38.88 25.01
CA PRO A 121 24.75 -39.75 24.26
C PRO A 121 24.60 -41.25 24.63
#